data_AF-A0A8J3ZX68-F1
#
_entry.id   AF-A0A8J3ZX68-F1
#
_cell.length_a   1.000
_cell.length_b   1.000
_cell.length_c   1.000
_cell.angle_alpha   90.00
_cell.angle_beta   90.00
_cell.angle_gamma   90.00
#
_symmetry.space_group_name_H-M   'P 1'
#
loop_
_entity.id
_entity.type
_entity.pdbx_description
1 polymer ?
#
loop_
_entity_poly.entity_id
_entity_poly.type
_entity_poly.pdbx_seq_one_letter_code
_entity_poly.pdbx_strand_id
1 'polypeptide(L)'
;MTPFLVRTGLTATATATAAATATATATVTAATLAGPLPAPAANTAYAFAYFTETPNGSGDSYALHLAVSTDGLNWTPLNQNNPVATPTAGTLGLRDPFILRKQDGTFVVLATDLKGRIFNLNNQYLHVWDSTNLTSFTGYRRVRMHGPDTHTWAPTAFWDAARGQYGIAAPDSRCSTATSSSTARRSTCTTRTCPPACSTVRGRAPARRTATRPTPAGCARATRSRRRCCQGQLR
;
A
#
# COMPACT_ATOMS: atom_id res chain seq x y z
N MET A 1 -29.59 46.94 11.50
CA MET A 1 -29.46 45.47 11.67
C MET A 1 -28.10 45.19 12.27
N THR A 2 -28.13 44.43 13.35
CA THR A 2 -27.11 44.25 14.40
C THR A 2 -25.78 43.66 13.87
N PRO A 3 -24.61 44.13 14.36
CA PRO A 3 -23.32 43.80 13.78
C PRO A 3 -22.62 42.57 14.39
N PHE A 4 -21.71 42.06 13.56
CA PHE A 4 -20.64 41.10 13.75
C PHE A 4 -19.89 41.25 15.08
N LEU A 5 -19.78 40.17 15.87
CA LEU A 5 -18.96 40.14 17.10
C LEU A 5 -17.64 39.41 16.82
N VAL A 6 -16.58 40.19 16.57
CA VAL A 6 -15.18 39.74 16.56
C VAL A 6 -14.75 39.58 18.02
N ARG A 7 -14.29 38.39 18.40
CA ARG A 7 -13.76 38.15 19.74
C ARG A 7 -12.32 38.67 19.82
N THR A 8 -12.18 39.78 20.53
CA THR A 8 -10.96 40.53 20.83
C THR A 8 -9.98 39.71 21.68
N GLY A 9 -8.73 39.62 21.22
CA GLY A 9 -7.58 39.28 22.05
C GLY A 9 -6.88 40.57 22.47
N LEU A 10 -7.26 41.14 23.61
CA LEU A 10 -6.63 42.31 24.19
C LEU A 10 -5.34 41.87 24.92
N THR A 11 -4.19 42.40 24.53
CA THR A 11 -2.98 42.41 25.37
C THR A 11 -2.66 43.87 25.67
N ALA A 12 -2.68 44.25 26.95
CA ALA A 12 -2.12 45.51 27.41
C ALA A 12 -1.68 45.41 28.88
N THR A 13 -0.49 45.93 29.12
CA THR A 13 0.43 45.73 30.24
C THR A 13 -0.01 46.45 31.51
N ALA A 14 0.04 45.76 32.66
CA ALA A 14 -0.08 46.39 33.97
C ALA A 14 1.32 46.75 34.52
N THR A 15 1.53 48.02 34.88
CA THR A 15 2.70 48.45 35.65
C THR A 15 2.43 48.16 37.13
N ALA A 16 3.22 47.27 37.74
CA ALA A 16 3.16 46.98 39.16
C ALA A 16 4.38 47.59 39.87
N THR A 17 4.12 48.49 40.81
CA THR A 17 5.06 49.01 41.80
C THR A 17 5.51 47.85 42.71
N ALA A 18 6.82 47.73 42.91
CA ALA A 18 7.42 46.68 43.73
C ALA A 18 6.99 46.79 45.19
N ALA A 19 6.26 45.77 45.66
CA ALA A 19 6.14 45.43 47.07
C ALA A 19 6.52 43.94 47.20
N ALA A 20 7.50 43.67 48.05
CA ALA A 20 8.07 42.34 48.24
C ALA A 20 7.01 41.37 48.79
N THR A 21 6.63 40.38 47.99
CA THR A 21 5.90 39.18 48.43
C THR A 21 6.37 37.99 47.59
N ALA A 22 6.62 36.88 48.26
CA ALA A 22 7.30 35.69 47.77
C ALA A 22 6.83 35.22 46.38
N THR A 23 7.78 35.07 45.46
CA THR A 23 7.57 34.45 44.15
C THR A 23 7.41 32.95 44.32
N ALA A 24 6.17 32.46 44.29
CA ALA A 24 5.89 31.06 44.02
C ALA A 24 5.82 30.86 42.50
N THR A 25 6.87 30.28 41.92
CA THR A 25 6.90 29.89 40.51
C THR A 25 6.00 28.67 40.31
N ALA A 26 4.76 28.86 39.88
CA ALA A 26 3.89 27.76 39.49
C ALA A 26 4.23 27.35 38.05
N THR A 27 5.02 26.28 37.89
CA THR A 27 5.17 25.58 36.61
C THR A 27 3.84 24.90 36.27
N VAL A 28 3.08 25.47 35.34
CA VAL A 28 1.90 24.81 34.76
C VAL A 28 2.40 23.78 33.76
N THR A 29 2.63 22.56 34.23
CA THR A 29 2.86 21.41 33.36
C THR A 29 1.53 21.09 32.68
N ALA A 30 1.36 21.53 31.43
CA ALA A 30 0.22 21.11 30.61
C ALA A 30 0.39 19.61 30.31
N ALA A 31 -0.18 18.77 31.17
CA ALA A 31 -0.32 17.36 30.88
C ALA A 31 -1.34 17.22 29.73
N THR A 32 -0.84 17.01 28.52
CA THR A 32 -1.67 16.55 27.41
C THR A 32 -2.18 15.15 27.76
N LEU A 33 -3.40 15.07 28.29
CA LEU A 33 -4.16 13.83 28.39
C LEU A 33 -4.53 13.38 26.98
N ALA A 34 -3.56 12.80 26.26
CA ALA A 34 -3.85 12.02 25.07
C ALA A 34 -4.53 10.74 25.53
N GLY A 35 -5.86 10.76 25.60
CA GLY A 35 -6.65 9.56 25.83
C GLY A 35 -6.36 8.50 24.75
N PRO A 36 -6.55 7.21 25.05
CA PRO A 36 -6.35 6.16 24.05
C PRO A 36 -7.23 6.44 22.83
N LEU A 37 -6.65 6.34 21.63
CA LEU A 37 -7.41 6.39 20.39
C LEU A 37 -8.51 5.30 20.44
N PRO A 38 -9.72 5.59 19.96
CA PRO A 38 -10.79 4.59 19.91
C PRO A 38 -10.29 3.31 19.26
N ALA A 39 -10.62 2.17 19.86
CA ALA A 39 -10.32 0.87 19.25
C ALA A 39 -10.95 0.82 17.84
N PRO A 40 -10.23 0.32 16.83
CA PRO A 40 -10.78 0.26 15.47
C PRO A 40 -12.05 -0.60 15.48
N ALA A 41 -13.11 -0.07 14.87
CA ALA A 41 -14.37 -0.80 14.70
C ALA A 41 -14.12 -2.12 13.96
N ALA A 42 -14.90 -3.16 14.30
CA ALA A 42 -14.82 -4.43 13.61
C ALA A 42 -15.00 -4.23 12.10
N ASN A 43 -14.12 -4.82 11.30
CA ASN A 43 -14.18 -4.76 9.85
C ASN A 43 -15.37 -5.58 9.33
N THR A 44 -16.41 -4.89 8.82
CA THR A 44 -17.68 -5.51 8.40
C THR A 44 -17.82 -5.67 6.89
N ALA A 45 -16.89 -5.15 6.10
CA ALA A 45 -16.92 -5.17 4.64
C ALA A 45 -15.50 -5.17 4.08
N TYR A 46 -15.39 -5.49 2.80
CA TYR A 46 -14.16 -5.45 2.01
C TYR A 46 -14.16 -4.22 1.11
N ALA A 47 -12.97 -3.65 0.90
CA ALA A 47 -12.71 -2.63 -0.10
C ALA A 47 -11.78 -3.17 -1.20
N PHE A 48 -12.05 -2.79 -2.44
CA PHE A 48 -11.25 -3.14 -3.60
C PHE A 48 -10.88 -1.90 -4.39
N ALA A 49 -9.59 -1.67 -4.56
CA ALA A 49 -9.07 -0.65 -5.47
C ALA A 49 -8.76 -1.25 -6.84
N TYR A 50 -9.10 -0.50 -7.90
CA TYR A 50 -8.85 -0.93 -9.27
C TYR A 50 -8.69 0.24 -10.23
N PHE A 51 -8.31 -0.09 -11.46
CA PHE A 51 -8.33 0.77 -12.64
C PHE A 51 -9.04 -0.02 -13.75
N THR A 52 -9.51 0.65 -14.80
CA THR A 52 -10.25 -0.03 -15.88
C THR A 52 -9.45 -0.07 -17.17
N GLU A 53 -9.58 -1.18 -17.90
CA GLU A 53 -9.09 -1.32 -19.26
C GLU A 53 -10.09 -2.11 -20.10
N THR A 54 -10.20 -1.76 -21.38
CA THR A 54 -10.95 -2.54 -22.38
C THR A 54 -10.02 -3.01 -23.51
N PRO A 55 -10.33 -4.14 -24.19
CA PRO A 55 -9.49 -4.64 -25.27
C PRO A 55 -9.20 -3.63 -26.39
N ASN A 56 -10.14 -2.74 -26.66
CA ASN A 56 -10.04 -1.67 -27.67
C ASN A 56 -9.59 -0.32 -27.08
N GLY A 57 -9.34 -0.22 -25.77
CA GLY A 57 -8.91 1.00 -25.09
C GLY A 57 -10.01 2.05 -24.82
N SER A 58 -11.22 1.90 -25.37
CA SER A 58 -12.25 2.95 -25.29
C SER A 58 -12.86 3.14 -23.89
N GLY A 59 -12.69 2.16 -22.99
CA GLY A 59 -13.16 2.23 -21.59
C GLY A 59 -12.02 2.27 -20.58
N ASP A 60 -10.80 2.62 -21.03
CA ASP A 60 -9.65 2.71 -20.14
C ASP A 60 -9.78 3.88 -19.16
N SER A 61 -9.45 3.62 -17.91
CA SER A 61 -9.29 4.65 -16.88
C SER A 61 -8.10 4.29 -16.01
N TYR A 62 -6.96 4.94 -16.27
CA TYR A 62 -5.72 4.81 -15.49
C TYR A 62 -5.76 5.72 -14.24
N ALA A 63 -6.86 5.65 -13.50
CA ALA A 63 -7.11 6.39 -12.28
C ALA A 63 -7.63 5.44 -11.20
N LEU A 64 -7.69 5.90 -9.94
CA LEU A 64 -8.12 5.08 -8.82
C LEU A 64 -9.64 4.98 -8.82
N HIS A 65 -10.16 3.77 -8.91
CA HIS A 65 -11.55 3.42 -8.66
C HIS A 65 -11.65 2.56 -7.41
N LEU A 66 -12.82 2.56 -6.78
CA LEU A 66 -13.10 1.77 -5.59
C LEU A 66 -14.41 1.00 -5.73
N ALA A 67 -14.44 -0.19 -5.15
CA ALA A 67 -15.65 -0.97 -4.95
C ALA A 67 -15.67 -1.54 -3.53
N VAL A 68 -16.87 -1.84 -3.03
CA VAL A 68 -17.09 -2.47 -1.73
C VAL A 68 -17.85 -3.77 -1.86
N SER A 69 -17.65 -4.67 -0.91
CA SER A 69 -18.34 -5.95 -0.86
C SER A 69 -18.51 -6.40 0.59
N THR A 70 -19.63 -7.03 0.93
CA THR A 70 -19.82 -7.63 2.27
C THR A 70 -19.36 -9.09 2.31
N ASP A 71 -19.30 -9.76 1.17
CA ASP A 71 -18.96 -11.19 1.04
C ASP A 71 -17.63 -11.46 0.33
N GLY A 72 -17.01 -10.43 -0.27
CA GLY A 72 -15.79 -10.51 -1.05
C GLY A 72 -15.99 -11.07 -2.47
N LEU A 73 -17.23 -11.39 -2.86
CA LEU A 73 -17.59 -12.01 -4.13
C LEU A 73 -18.41 -11.06 -5.01
N ASN A 74 -19.37 -10.36 -4.41
CA ASN A 74 -20.24 -9.41 -5.08
C ASN A 74 -19.78 -7.99 -4.77
N TRP A 75 -19.37 -7.26 -5.81
CA TRP A 75 -18.73 -5.96 -5.68
C TRP A 75 -19.63 -4.85 -6.21
N THR A 76 -19.85 -3.82 -5.39
CA THR A 76 -20.56 -2.60 -5.77
C THR A 76 -19.54 -1.49 -6.00
N PRO A 77 -19.42 -0.93 -7.23
CA PRO A 77 -18.54 0.19 -7.48
C PRO A 77 -19.01 1.43 -6.71
N LEU A 78 -18.06 2.17 -6.15
CA LEU A 78 -18.30 3.45 -5.49
C LEU A 78 -18.29 4.60 -6.50
N ASN A 79 -18.78 5.77 -6.07
CA ASN A 79 -18.72 7.01 -6.85
C ASN A 79 -19.30 6.88 -8.28
N GLN A 80 -20.36 6.08 -8.46
CA GLN A 80 -20.96 5.79 -9.77
C GLN A 80 -19.94 5.21 -10.78
N ASN A 81 -18.91 4.51 -10.30
CA ASN A 81 -17.78 4.01 -11.08
C ASN A 81 -16.92 5.12 -11.73
N ASN A 82 -17.01 6.35 -11.24
CA ASN A 82 -16.09 7.42 -11.57
C ASN A 82 -14.83 7.33 -10.69
N PRO A 83 -13.65 7.74 -11.20
CA PRO A 83 -12.43 7.70 -10.43
C PRO A 83 -12.53 8.60 -9.18
N VAL A 84 -11.99 8.09 -8.07
CA VAL A 84 -11.94 8.80 -6.77
C VAL A 84 -10.61 9.54 -6.57
N ALA A 85 -9.57 9.19 -7.31
CA ALA A 85 -8.30 9.94 -7.36
C ALA A 85 -7.60 9.73 -8.71
N THR A 86 -6.95 10.78 -9.22
CA THR A 86 -6.23 10.74 -10.50
C THR A 86 -4.80 11.25 -10.30
N PRO A 87 -3.77 10.57 -10.84
CA PRO A 87 -2.40 11.07 -10.81
C PRO A 87 -2.28 12.41 -11.56
N THR A 88 -1.62 13.38 -10.96
CA THR A 88 -1.35 14.70 -11.58
C THR A 88 0.11 14.90 -12.00
N ALA A 89 0.96 13.92 -11.75
CA ALA A 89 2.38 13.93 -12.12
C ALA A 89 2.82 12.56 -12.65
N GLY A 90 4.04 12.51 -13.20
CA GLY A 90 4.61 11.28 -13.77
C GLY A 90 4.03 10.93 -15.12
N THR A 91 3.65 9.68 -15.32
CA THR A 91 3.02 9.22 -16.56
C THR A 91 1.55 9.67 -16.68
N LEU A 92 1.01 10.33 -15.64
CA LEU A 92 -0.39 10.78 -15.55
C LEU A 92 -1.40 9.63 -15.59
N GLY A 93 -0.99 8.45 -15.12
CA GLY A 93 -1.84 7.28 -15.00
C GLY A 93 -1.30 6.31 -13.95
N LEU A 94 -2.20 5.54 -13.35
CA LEU A 94 -1.85 4.52 -12.37
C LEU A 94 -2.23 3.12 -12.81
N ARG A 95 -1.53 2.13 -12.25
CA ARG A 95 -1.91 0.71 -12.28
C ARG A 95 -1.70 0.08 -10.92
N ASP A 96 -2.29 -1.09 -10.73
CA ASP A 96 -2.09 -1.96 -9.56
C ASP A 96 -2.24 -1.24 -8.20
N PRO A 97 -3.37 -0.56 -7.95
CA PRO A 97 -3.55 0.15 -6.69
C PRO A 97 -3.64 -0.82 -5.51
N PHE A 98 -2.95 -0.48 -4.42
CA PHE A 98 -2.93 -1.22 -3.16
C PHE A 98 -3.33 -0.31 -2.01
N ILE A 99 -4.34 -0.71 -1.24
CA ILE A 99 -4.78 0.03 -0.06
C ILE A 99 -4.21 -0.66 1.19
N LEU A 100 -3.65 0.14 2.10
CA LEU A 100 -3.34 -0.30 3.47
C LEU A 100 -4.11 0.55 4.47
N ARG A 101 -4.82 -0.09 5.40
CA ARG A 101 -5.30 0.57 6.63
C ARG A 101 -4.12 0.67 7.61
N LYS A 102 -3.80 1.89 8.02
CA LYS A 102 -2.76 2.22 8.98
C LYS A 102 -3.22 1.91 10.41
N GLN A 103 -2.26 1.84 11.33
CA GLN A 103 -2.47 1.66 12.76
C GLN A 103 -3.33 2.77 13.40
N ASP A 104 -3.31 3.97 12.83
CA ASP A 104 -4.15 5.11 13.27
C ASP A 104 -5.59 5.07 12.73
N GLY A 105 -5.97 4.00 12.01
CA GLY A 105 -7.29 3.81 11.43
C GLY A 105 -7.50 4.48 10.07
N THR A 106 -6.59 5.38 9.65
CA THR A 106 -6.62 6.00 8.32
C THR A 106 -5.98 5.08 7.28
N PHE A 107 -5.92 5.50 6.02
CA PHE A 107 -5.53 4.69 4.88
C PHE A 107 -4.43 5.34 4.07
N VAL A 108 -3.62 4.51 3.43
CA VAL A 108 -2.70 4.90 2.37
C VAL A 108 -2.99 4.05 1.14
N VAL A 109 -2.95 4.68 -0.03
CA VAL A 109 -3.04 4.00 -1.32
C VAL A 109 -1.73 4.17 -2.06
N LEU A 110 -1.17 3.06 -2.52
CA LEU A 110 -0.01 3.00 -3.40
C LEU A 110 -0.43 2.54 -4.78
N ALA A 111 0.22 3.01 -5.83
CA ALA A 111 -0.01 2.50 -7.18
C ALA A 111 1.23 2.65 -8.05
N THR A 112 1.38 1.76 -9.04
CA THR A 112 2.40 1.85 -10.10
C THR A 112 2.21 3.15 -10.89
N ASP A 113 3.26 3.95 -11.10
CA ASP A 113 3.24 5.11 -12.00
C ASP A 113 3.37 4.64 -13.46
N LEU A 114 2.24 4.29 -14.06
CA LEU A 114 2.16 3.89 -15.46
C LEU A 114 0.80 4.25 -16.07
N LYS A 115 0.83 4.98 -17.19
CA LYS A 115 -0.30 5.17 -18.09
C LYS A 115 -0.17 4.27 -19.32
N GLY A 116 -1.24 3.57 -19.66
CA GLY A 116 -1.24 2.70 -20.83
C GLY A 116 -0.60 1.33 -20.57
N ARG A 117 -0.08 0.73 -21.65
CA ARG A 117 0.45 -0.64 -21.70
C ARG A 117 1.93 -0.71 -22.09
N ILE A 118 2.69 0.36 -21.85
CA ILE A 118 4.14 0.38 -22.14
C ILE A 118 4.89 -0.28 -20.96
N PHE A 119 4.82 -1.61 -20.89
CA PHE A 119 5.31 -2.38 -19.74
C PHE A 119 6.85 -2.43 -19.60
N ASN A 120 7.59 -1.94 -20.59
CA ASN A 120 9.04 -1.82 -20.55
C ASN A 120 9.52 -0.39 -20.24
N LEU A 121 8.61 0.54 -19.93
CA LEU A 121 8.97 1.89 -19.51
C LEU A 121 9.67 1.83 -18.15
N ASN A 122 10.93 2.28 -18.08
CA ASN A 122 11.59 2.44 -16.79
C ASN A 122 10.95 3.58 -16.01
N ASN A 123 10.33 3.27 -14.87
CA ASN A 123 9.79 4.24 -13.94
C ASN A 123 9.96 3.78 -12.48
N GLN A 124 10.71 4.56 -11.72
CA GLN A 124 11.11 4.27 -10.34
C GLN A 124 10.06 4.65 -9.30
N TYR A 125 8.96 5.24 -9.74
CA TYR A 125 8.05 5.94 -8.85
C TYR A 125 6.77 5.15 -8.61
N LEU A 126 6.29 5.24 -7.38
CA LEU A 126 4.93 4.89 -7.00
C LEU A 126 4.14 6.15 -6.74
N HIS A 127 2.89 6.17 -7.15
CA HIS A 127 1.94 7.15 -6.66
C HIS A 127 1.49 6.79 -5.25
N VAL A 128 1.32 7.81 -4.40
CA VAL A 128 0.85 7.66 -3.02
C VAL A 128 -0.22 8.69 -2.72
N TRP A 129 -1.32 8.25 -2.10
CA TRP A 129 -2.35 9.11 -1.51
C TRP A 129 -2.65 8.66 -0.08
N ASP A 130 -3.04 9.61 0.75
CA ASP A 130 -3.56 9.34 2.09
C ASP A 130 -5.08 9.59 2.10
N SER A 131 -5.81 8.85 2.92
CA SER A 131 -7.26 8.98 3.07
C SER A 131 -7.69 8.64 4.49
N THR A 132 -8.67 9.36 5.05
CA THR A 132 -9.23 9.01 6.37
C THR A 132 -10.42 8.05 6.27
N ASN A 133 -11.05 7.95 5.09
CA ASN A 133 -12.36 7.31 4.94
C ASN A 133 -12.58 6.60 3.58
N LEU A 134 -11.57 6.55 2.72
CA LEU A 134 -11.61 6.02 1.35
C LEU A 134 -12.61 6.70 0.40
N THR A 135 -13.22 7.82 0.77
CA THR A 135 -14.08 8.63 -0.12
C THR A 135 -13.43 9.95 -0.53
N SER A 136 -12.44 10.42 0.24
CA SER A 136 -11.59 11.56 -0.12
C SER A 136 -10.11 11.22 -0.01
N PHE A 137 -9.30 11.77 -0.90
CA PHE A 137 -7.87 11.51 -0.99
C PHE A 137 -7.09 12.81 -0.93
N THR A 138 -6.04 12.82 -0.12
CA THR A 138 -5.14 13.97 0.07
C THR A 138 -3.69 13.50 0.05
N GLY A 139 -2.73 14.42 0.24
CA GLY A 139 -1.33 14.06 0.39
C GLY A 139 -0.67 13.43 -0.84
N TYR A 140 -1.20 13.70 -2.05
CA TYR A 140 -0.66 13.13 -3.28
C TYR A 140 0.84 13.41 -3.41
N ARG A 141 1.61 12.34 -3.58
CA ARG A 141 3.07 12.40 -3.77
C ARG A 141 3.55 11.22 -4.59
N ARG A 142 4.80 11.30 -5.05
CA ARG A 142 5.50 10.18 -5.69
C ARG A 142 6.68 9.75 -4.83
N VAL A 143 6.79 8.44 -4.63
CA VAL A 143 7.91 7.85 -3.87
C VAL A 143 8.82 7.11 -4.84
N ARG A 144 10.10 7.46 -4.83
CA ARG A 144 11.12 6.79 -5.65
C ARG A 144 11.61 5.54 -4.91
N MET A 145 11.54 4.38 -5.56
CA MET A 145 11.90 3.10 -4.96
C MET A 145 13.31 2.63 -5.31
N HIS A 146 13.78 2.85 -6.55
CA HIS A 146 15.11 2.38 -6.99
C HIS A 146 15.84 3.37 -7.92
N GLY A 147 17.05 2.97 -8.37
CA GLY A 147 17.90 3.73 -9.30
C GLY A 147 17.51 3.55 -10.77
N PRO A 148 17.81 4.51 -11.67
CA PRO A 148 17.06 4.87 -12.89
C PRO A 148 16.73 3.73 -13.87
N ASP A 149 17.53 2.68 -13.97
CA ASP A 149 17.39 1.62 -14.99
C ASP A 149 16.50 0.45 -14.52
N THR A 150 15.34 0.76 -13.94
CA THR A 150 14.33 -0.24 -13.58
C THR A 150 12.92 0.37 -13.51
N HIS A 151 11.93 -0.48 -13.31
CA HIS A 151 10.55 -0.08 -13.06
C HIS A 151 10.06 -0.72 -11.77
N THR A 152 9.26 0.02 -10.99
CA THR A 152 8.63 -0.47 -9.75
C THR A 152 7.18 -0.89 -10.02
N TRP A 153 6.86 -2.17 -9.85
CA TRP A 153 5.56 -2.73 -10.20
C TRP A 153 4.75 -3.12 -8.97
N ALA A 154 3.41 -3.09 -9.10
CA ALA A 154 2.45 -3.76 -8.23
C ALA A 154 2.81 -3.71 -6.73
N PRO A 155 2.84 -2.51 -6.13
CA PRO A 155 3.31 -2.34 -4.77
C PRO A 155 2.37 -3.02 -3.76
N THR A 156 2.97 -3.38 -2.63
CA THR A 156 2.28 -3.76 -1.41
C THR A 156 2.89 -3.00 -0.24
N ALA A 157 2.11 -2.78 0.81
CA ALA A 157 2.60 -2.17 2.04
C ALA A 157 2.16 -2.97 3.26
N PHE A 158 2.98 -2.91 4.32
CA PHE A 158 2.75 -3.62 5.56
C PHE A 158 3.28 -2.83 6.75
N TRP A 159 2.78 -3.13 7.94
CA TRP A 159 3.31 -2.61 9.20
C TRP A 159 4.38 -3.55 9.75
N ASP A 160 5.57 -3.02 10.02
CA ASP A 160 6.64 -3.72 10.74
C ASP A 160 6.62 -3.28 12.21
N ALA A 161 6.04 -4.13 13.05
CA ALA A 161 5.92 -3.87 14.47
C ALA A 161 7.26 -3.80 15.20
N ALA A 162 8.29 -4.53 14.75
CA ALA A 162 9.61 -4.52 15.38
C ALA A 162 10.35 -3.20 15.15
N ARG A 163 10.05 -2.52 14.05
CA ARG A 163 10.64 -1.23 13.68
C ARG A 163 9.74 -0.04 13.98
N GLY A 164 8.47 -0.27 14.30
CA GLY A 164 7.47 0.80 14.45
C GLY A 164 7.29 1.61 13.17
N GLN A 165 7.40 0.97 12.00
CA GLN A 165 7.43 1.63 10.69
C GLN A 165 6.62 0.87 9.65
N TYR A 166 6.19 1.56 8.59
CA TYR A 166 5.60 0.94 7.41
C TYR A 166 6.67 0.57 6.40
N GLY A 167 6.59 -0.64 5.87
CA GLY A 167 7.40 -1.12 4.75
C GLY A 167 6.60 -1.12 3.45
N ILE A 168 7.28 -0.89 2.33
CA ILE A 168 6.75 -1.09 0.98
C ILE A 168 7.55 -2.20 0.31
N ALA A 169 6.86 -3.17 -0.27
CA ALA A 169 7.46 -4.22 -1.10
C ALA A 169 6.85 -4.15 -2.50
N ALA A 170 7.72 -4.10 -3.52
CA ALA A 170 7.31 -4.04 -4.92
C ALA A 170 8.30 -4.84 -5.77
N PRO A 171 7.83 -5.68 -6.71
CA PRO A 171 8.70 -6.24 -7.74
C PRO A 171 9.31 -5.16 -8.62
N ASP A 172 10.56 -5.37 -9.03
CA ASP A 172 11.25 -4.53 -10.00
C ASP A 172 11.56 -5.31 -11.31
N SER A 173 11.91 -4.59 -12.37
CA SER A 173 12.29 -5.20 -13.64
C SER A 173 13.65 -5.91 -13.63
N ARG A 174 14.42 -5.82 -12.53
CA ARG A 174 15.74 -6.47 -12.37
C ARG A 174 15.60 -7.87 -11.76
N CYS A 175 14.57 -8.12 -10.95
CA CYS A 175 14.29 -9.44 -10.38
C CYS A 175 13.96 -10.51 -11.44
N SER A 176 13.54 -10.13 -12.64
CA SER A 176 13.27 -11.06 -13.75
C SER A 176 14.48 -11.36 -14.64
N THR A 177 15.57 -10.59 -14.51
CA THR A 177 16.79 -10.73 -15.34
C THR A 177 17.95 -11.42 -14.63
N ALA A 178 17.74 -11.97 -13.43
CA ALA A 178 18.72 -12.85 -12.80
C ALA A 178 18.75 -14.22 -13.50
N THR A 179 19.19 -14.26 -14.76
CA THR A 179 19.71 -15.48 -15.38
C THR A 179 20.92 -15.91 -14.58
N SER A 180 20.94 -17.19 -14.18
CA SER A 180 22.02 -17.85 -13.45
C SER A 180 23.36 -17.76 -14.19
N SER A 181 24.05 -16.62 -14.11
CA SER A 181 25.46 -16.51 -14.45
C SER A 181 26.26 -16.49 -13.14
N SER A 182 26.83 -17.64 -12.82
CA SER A 182 27.97 -17.66 -11.91
C SER A 182 28.99 -16.65 -12.41
N THR A 183 29.50 -15.78 -11.53
CA THR A 183 30.60 -14.82 -11.76
C THR A 183 30.22 -13.35 -12.06
N ALA A 184 29.11 -12.83 -11.54
CA ALA A 184 28.94 -11.38 -11.41
C ALA A 184 28.60 -10.96 -9.97
N ARG A 185 29.56 -10.27 -9.36
CA ARG A 185 29.54 -9.47 -8.13
C ARG A 185 28.21 -9.46 -7.35
N ARG A 186 28.19 -10.29 -6.31
CA ARG A 186 27.22 -10.39 -5.22
C ARG A 186 26.74 -9.01 -4.75
N SER A 187 25.66 -8.52 -5.34
CA SER A 187 24.80 -7.51 -4.72
C SER A 187 23.80 -8.32 -3.88
N THR A 188 24.02 -8.30 -2.59
CA THR A 188 23.32 -9.07 -1.57
C THR A 188 21.80 -8.82 -1.60
N CYS A 189 21.07 -9.70 -2.27
CA CYS A 189 19.74 -10.08 -1.82
C CYS A 189 19.93 -10.91 -0.55
N THR A 190 19.88 -10.25 0.61
CA THR A 190 20.07 -10.91 1.89
C THR A 190 18.79 -11.66 2.25
N THR A 191 18.68 -12.91 1.83
CA THR A 191 17.88 -13.91 2.51
C THR A 191 18.54 -14.24 3.86
N ARG A 192 18.41 -13.36 4.87
CA ARG A 192 18.69 -13.76 6.26
C ARG A 192 17.39 -14.15 6.95
N THR A 193 17.37 -15.43 7.32
CA THR A 193 16.49 -16.15 8.25
C THR A 193 15.04 -16.36 7.83
N CYS A 194 14.82 -17.41 7.05
CA CYS A 194 13.66 -18.28 7.23
C CYS A 194 14.07 -19.36 8.27
N PRO A 195 13.36 -19.57 9.38
CA PRO A 195 13.70 -20.62 10.34
C PRO A 195 13.52 -22.02 9.72
N PRO A 196 14.38 -23.00 10.01
CA PRO A 196 14.35 -24.29 9.35
C PRO A 196 13.28 -25.19 9.98
N ALA A 197 12.20 -25.45 9.25
CA ALA A 197 11.30 -26.56 9.55
C ALA A 197 10.78 -27.19 8.26
N CYS A 198 11.68 -27.86 7.52
CA CYS A 198 11.37 -29.09 6.77
C CYS A 198 12.65 -29.64 6.13
N SER A 199 13.51 -30.29 6.91
CA SER A 199 14.55 -31.16 6.34
C SER A 199 13.91 -32.52 6.07
N THR A 200 13.49 -32.79 4.84
CA THR A 200 13.31 -34.17 4.40
C THR A 200 14.68 -34.80 4.20
N VAL A 201 14.95 -35.80 5.03
CA VAL A 201 16.11 -36.68 5.02
C VAL A 201 16.34 -37.21 3.60
N ARG A 202 17.52 -36.92 3.02
CA ARG A 202 18.00 -37.58 1.79
C ARG A 202 18.29 -39.05 2.10
N GLY A 203 17.30 -39.91 1.89
CA GLY A 203 17.52 -41.36 1.75
C GLY A 203 18.10 -41.66 0.38
N ARG A 204 19.34 -42.12 0.34
CA ARG A 204 20.00 -42.69 -0.83
C ARG A 204 19.38 -44.06 -1.11
N ALA A 205 18.88 -44.32 -2.32
CA ALA A 205 18.44 -45.66 -2.74
C ALA A 205 18.97 -46.01 -4.15
N PRO A 206 19.32 -47.28 -4.41
CA PRO A 206 20.15 -47.71 -5.55
C PRO A 206 19.35 -48.11 -6.80
N ALA A 207 20.08 -48.58 -7.80
CA ALA A 207 19.73 -48.76 -9.21
C ALA A 207 18.51 -49.64 -9.55
N ARG A 208 17.84 -49.21 -10.64
CA ARG A 208 17.18 -49.94 -11.74
C ARG A 208 16.46 -51.27 -11.43
N ARG A 209 15.13 -51.27 -11.58
CA ARG A 209 14.39 -52.38 -12.21
C ARG A 209 13.02 -51.93 -12.75
N THR A 210 12.72 -52.40 -13.95
CA THR A 210 11.46 -52.28 -14.70
C THR A 210 10.31 -52.99 -14.00
N ALA A 211 9.16 -52.31 -13.83
CA ALA A 211 7.84 -52.93 -13.76
C ALA A 211 6.72 -51.87 -13.90
N THR A 212 5.79 -52.15 -14.80
CA THR A 212 4.55 -51.44 -15.13
C THR A 212 3.48 -51.58 -14.03
N ARG A 213 2.81 -50.48 -13.63
CA ARG A 213 1.40 -50.45 -13.16
C ARG A 213 0.89 -49.01 -12.93
N PRO A 214 -0.43 -48.79 -12.77
CA PRO A 214 -1.28 -48.12 -13.74
C PRO A 214 -1.68 -46.69 -13.34
N THR A 215 -2.08 -45.89 -14.32
CA THR A 215 -2.72 -44.58 -14.16
C THR A 215 -4.08 -44.70 -13.47
N PRO A 216 -4.39 -43.84 -12.47
CA PRO A 216 -5.76 -43.41 -12.21
C PRO A 216 -5.99 -42.00 -12.77
N ALA A 217 -7.21 -41.80 -13.25
CA ALA A 217 -7.70 -40.67 -14.02
C ALA A 217 -7.60 -39.30 -13.30
N GLY A 218 -7.46 -38.23 -14.09
CA GLY A 218 -7.79 -36.88 -13.61
C GLY A 218 -6.91 -35.70 -14.05
N CYS A 219 -6.22 -35.75 -15.19
CA CYS A 219 -5.60 -34.53 -15.75
C CYS A 219 -6.44 -34.01 -16.93
N ALA A 220 -7.56 -33.35 -16.62
CA ALA A 220 -8.28 -32.53 -17.59
C ALA A 220 -7.46 -31.27 -17.87
N ARG A 221 -7.14 -31.11 -19.14
CA ARG A 221 -6.40 -30.00 -19.76
C ARG A 221 -7.17 -28.69 -19.54
N ALA A 222 -6.80 -27.90 -18.53
CA ALA A 222 -7.36 -26.56 -18.33
C ALA A 222 -6.87 -25.60 -19.42
N THR A 223 -7.75 -25.34 -20.38
CA THR A 223 -7.64 -24.30 -21.39
C THR A 223 -7.55 -22.91 -20.75
N ARG A 224 -6.77 -22.04 -21.39
CA ARG A 224 -6.48 -20.66 -20.99
C ARG A 224 -7.75 -19.87 -20.62
N SER A 225 -7.81 -19.41 -19.38
CA SER A 225 -8.51 -18.19 -18.99
C SER A 225 -7.61 -17.45 -18.00
N ARG A 226 -6.76 -16.55 -18.50
CA ARG A 226 -5.93 -15.67 -17.67
C ARG A 226 -6.76 -14.45 -17.30
N ARG A 227 -7.65 -14.57 -16.32
CA ARG A 227 -8.08 -13.40 -15.54
C ARG A 227 -7.00 -13.13 -14.52
N ARG A 228 -6.10 -12.19 -14.81
CA ARG A 228 -5.18 -11.66 -13.80
C ARG A 228 -5.82 -10.44 -13.18
N CYS A 229 -6.53 -10.62 -12.07
CA CYS A 229 -6.72 -9.55 -11.13
C CYS A 229 -5.52 -9.59 -10.18
N CYS A 230 -4.63 -8.61 -10.24
CA CYS A 230 -3.59 -8.39 -9.24
C CYS A 230 -4.18 -7.42 -8.21
N GLN A 231 -4.50 -7.90 -7.00
CA GLN A 231 -5.42 -7.25 -6.06
C GLN A 231 -4.75 -6.95 -4.71
N GLY A 232 -5.01 -5.75 -4.17
CA GLY A 232 -4.97 -5.48 -2.74
C GLY A 232 -6.39 -5.54 -2.17
N GLN A 233 -6.64 -6.46 -1.24
CA GLN A 233 -7.91 -6.56 -0.52
C GLN A 233 -7.66 -6.18 0.94
N LEU A 234 -8.54 -5.35 1.48
CA LEU A 234 -8.62 -5.10 2.92
C LEU A 234 -9.93 -5.68 3.45
N ARG A 235 -9.86 -6.31 4.63
CA ARG A 235 -10.98 -6.35 5.57
C ARG A 235 -10.87 -5.08 6.41
#